data_AF-A0A812I7K3-F1
#
_entry.id   AF-A0A812I7K3-F1
#
_cell.length_a   1.000
_cell.length_b   1.000
_cell.length_c   1.000
_cell.angle_alpha   90.00
_cell.angle_beta   90.00
_cell.angle_gamma   90.00
#
_symmetry.space_group_name_H-M   'P 1'
#
loop_
_entity.id
_entity.type
_entity.pdbx_description
1 polymer ?
#
loop_
_entity_poly.entity_id
_entity_poly.type
_entity_poly.pdbx_seq_one_letter_code
_entity_poly.pdbx_strand_id
1 'polypeptide(L)'
;MLRLLTLTLICAHVVAQELQRSLSTAGTLPFAQVLPGSVVVGEAHLLQVFLTVGQTVSEATVEVEAPPGFSFSSSCAAQELPETIYRNGDTPESVVIERFGVVQGCTSFASPPRVQITLGRPIQQGLSYAFGITVQNPASQSSQEDQLLWMVRTRDSSSLVVEESSGGAAWLDASADGDPGKMWGLSSSELPAPVLRWGELLPFYITLNTAYVTVIPIQVPFDLSVPMRLTAPLGWIWEPAVVASGFWQDAAFGSTAALPGGAVPVVSDDIFLSWTVPLAFASGEIYGFRVPVRVPRWPTTGADFLLELGNWSETASAGQRPLAALLPGPSLSAVRGAWVDYVTGRVGERHGVRAQLTITTPIFAGGGFIFEGGVATRRLECSCPGTTDGYTCSVQSLFSGELLLRIVSSRALLAGTYSFFFHCTNPPNAVAAGSWKFGTYQDPLSYPDATEVDTPSVVPGFAVQEPLQHFERLPPEITWSFDPRPLRDSSTILAFTLPGSLALPSGPSRARLRGPEGMKLKLHCLSQMIVDLYYVFLLDASLSGNYSQLPDLQAPYCRFCRSTGSVHERSHSLHWVVLLPML
;
A
#
# COMPACT_ATOMS: atom_id res chain seq x y z
N MET A 1 -5.17 -59.43 10.28
CA MET A 1 -4.99 -58.54 11.45
C MET A 1 -4.02 -57.39 11.18
N LEU A 2 -2.81 -57.62 10.67
CA LEU A 2 -1.82 -56.55 10.47
C LEU A 2 -2.29 -55.38 9.56
N ARG A 3 -3.04 -55.67 8.48
CA ARG A 3 -3.63 -54.64 7.58
C ARG A 3 -4.77 -53.83 8.20
N LEU A 4 -5.47 -54.37 9.20
CA LEU A 4 -6.55 -53.65 9.90
C LEU A 4 -5.98 -52.63 10.88
N LEU A 5 -4.83 -52.97 11.49
CA LEU A 5 -4.08 -52.10 12.41
C LEU A 5 -3.45 -50.90 11.68
N THR A 6 -2.96 -51.10 10.45
CA THR A 6 -2.35 -50.01 9.66
C THR A 6 -3.39 -48.98 9.21
N LEU A 7 -4.59 -49.42 8.82
CA LEU A 7 -5.68 -48.52 8.43
C LEU A 7 -6.23 -47.72 9.60
N THR A 8 -6.30 -48.31 10.81
CA THR A 8 -6.73 -47.59 12.01
C THR A 8 -5.68 -46.58 12.50
N LEU A 9 -4.38 -46.89 12.37
CA LEU A 9 -3.31 -45.93 12.67
C LEU A 9 -3.25 -44.75 11.68
N ILE A 10 -3.51 -44.98 10.39
CA ILE A 10 -3.58 -43.91 9.38
C ILE A 10 -4.81 -43.01 9.63
N CYS A 11 -5.98 -43.58 9.90
CA CYS A 11 -7.16 -42.78 10.27
C CYS A 11 -6.95 -42.00 11.58
N ALA A 12 -6.29 -42.58 12.59
CA ALA A 12 -5.99 -41.88 13.83
C ALA A 12 -5.00 -40.73 13.63
N HIS A 13 -4.02 -40.86 12.71
CA HIS A 13 -3.09 -39.78 12.38
C HIS A 13 -3.74 -38.65 11.59
N VAL A 14 -4.64 -38.97 10.65
CA VAL A 14 -5.41 -37.97 9.89
C VAL A 14 -6.37 -37.22 10.80
N VAL A 15 -7.10 -37.94 11.68
CA VAL A 15 -8.00 -37.31 12.67
C VAL A 15 -7.23 -36.50 13.70
N ALA A 16 -6.02 -36.93 14.11
CA ALA A 16 -5.16 -36.15 15.00
C ALA A 16 -4.60 -34.89 14.32
N GLN A 17 -4.26 -34.93 13.03
CA GLN A 17 -3.87 -33.74 12.26
C GLN A 17 -5.03 -32.78 12.02
N GLU A 18 -6.25 -33.29 11.82
CA GLU A 18 -7.47 -32.46 11.74
C GLU A 18 -7.82 -31.85 13.10
N LEU A 19 -7.70 -32.58 14.21
CA LEU A 19 -7.89 -32.02 15.56
C LEU A 19 -6.80 -31.03 15.97
N GLN A 20 -5.54 -31.23 15.56
CA GLN A 20 -4.47 -30.24 15.81
C GLN A 20 -4.62 -28.99 14.93
N ARG A 21 -5.15 -29.12 13.70
CA ARG A 21 -5.54 -27.96 12.89
C ARG A 21 -6.76 -27.23 13.44
N SER A 22 -7.69 -27.92 14.10
CA SER A 22 -8.85 -27.26 14.75
C SER A 22 -8.49 -26.55 16.07
N LEU A 23 -7.27 -26.71 16.57
CA LEU A 23 -6.76 -26.10 17.80
C LEU A 23 -5.68 -25.02 17.55
N SER A 24 -5.41 -24.66 16.29
CA SER A 24 -4.63 -23.43 16.03
C SER A 24 -5.49 -22.24 16.42
N THR A 25 -5.23 -21.65 17.59
CA THR A 25 -5.71 -20.31 17.92
C THR A 25 -5.34 -19.39 16.76
N ALA A 26 -6.35 -18.73 16.18
CA ALA A 26 -6.13 -17.71 15.17
C ALA A 26 -5.08 -16.72 15.69
N GLY A 27 -4.14 -16.34 14.82
CA GLY A 27 -3.19 -15.29 15.14
C GLY A 27 -3.90 -13.95 15.34
N THR A 28 -3.19 -12.99 15.91
CA THR A 28 -3.67 -11.61 16.01
C THR A 28 -3.05 -10.78 14.90
N LEU A 29 -3.87 -10.00 14.19
CA LEU A 29 -3.37 -9.01 13.24
C LEU A 29 -2.52 -7.98 14.00
N PRO A 30 -1.25 -7.74 13.59
CA PRO A 30 -0.43 -6.69 14.19
C PRO A 30 -1.08 -5.30 14.18
N PHE A 31 -1.96 -5.04 13.21
CA PHE A 31 -2.70 -3.80 13.10
C PHE A 31 -3.98 -4.02 12.28
N ALA A 32 -5.09 -3.41 12.70
CA ALA A 32 -6.32 -3.33 11.91
C ALA A 32 -7.08 -2.06 12.30
N GLN A 33 -7.56 -1.31 11.30
CA GLN A 33 -8.32 -0.08 11.51
C GLN A 33 -9.37 0.07 10.41
N VAL A 34 -10.53 0.64 10.75
CA VAL A 34 -11.57 0.99 9.78
C VAL A 34 -11.92 2.47 9.88
N LEU A 35 -11.93 3.21 8.77
CA LEU A 35 -12.30 4.63 8.74
C LEU A 35 -13.60 4.82 7.94
N PRO A 36 -14.67 5.37 8.54
CA PRO A 36 -15.89 5.67 7.81
C PRO A 36 -15.68 6.87 6.89
N GLY A 37 -16.30 6.81 5.71
CA GLY A 37 -16.51 7.95 4.83
C GLY A 37 -17.73 8.80 5.19
N SER A 38 -18.58 8.34 6.12
CA SER A 38 -19.65 9.14 6.74
C SER A 38 -19.96 8.61 8.14
N VAL A 39 -20.22 9.52 9.07
CA VAL A 39 -20.67 9.20 10.44
C VAL A 39 -22.16 9.46 10.65
N VAL A 40 -22.91 9.80 9.60
CA VAL A 40 -24.34 10.14 9.71
C VAL A 40 -25.20 8.88 9.66
N VAL A 41 -26.21 8.80 10.54
CA VAL A 41 -27.18 7.70 10.53
C VAL A 41 -27.86 7.54 9.17
N GLY A 42 -28.02 6.30 8.72
CA GLY A 42 -28.73 6.01 7.48
C GLY A 42 -27.99 6.40 6.19
N GLU A 43 -26.72 6.81 6.26
CA GLU A 43 -25.93 7.07 5.05
C GLU A 43 -25.09 5.87 4.59
N ALA A 44 -25.11 5.65 3.26
CA ALA A 44 -24.16 4.78 2.58
C ALA A 44 -22.87 5.54 2.31
N HIS A 45 -21.74 4.92 2.61
CA HIS A 45 -20.43 5.52 2.41
C HIS A 45 -19.34 4.48 2.16
N LEU A 46 -18.17 4.94 1.74
CA LEU A 46 -16.99 4.09 1.59
C LEU A 46 -16.28 3.93 2.94
N LEU A 47 -16.29 2.72 3.50
CA LEU A 47 -15.47 2.36 4.65
C LEU A 47 -14.06 2.02 4.15
N GLN A 48 -13.06 2.76 4.62
CA GLN A 48 -11.66 2.48 4.34
C GLN A 48 -11.15 1.49 5.37
N VAL A 49 -10.52 0.40 4.95
CA VAL A 49 -10.02 -0.64 5.83
C VAL A 49 -8.51 -0.72 5.66
N PHE A 50 -7.80 -0.71 6.79
CA PHE A 50 -6.35 -0.81 6.88
C PHE A 50 -6.02 -2.03 7.74
N LEU A 51 -5.06 -2.85 7.32
CA LEU A 51 -4.57 -3.97 8.12
C LEU A 51 -3.09 -4.24 7.86
N THR A 52 -2.38 -4.70 8.88
CA THR A 52 -1.03 -5.28 8.76
C THR A 52 -1.13 -6.75 9.10
N VAL A 53 -0.49 -7.58 8.28
CA VAL A 53 -0.67 -9.04 8.37
C VAL A 53 0.57 -9.66 9.01
N GLY A 54 0.36 -10.47 10.04
CA GLY A 54 1.43 -11.13 10.80
C GLY A 54 1.86 -12.45 10.18
N GLN A 55 1.06 -13.03 9.27
CA GLN A 55 1.33 -14.31 8.62
C GLN A 55 1.06 -14.28 7.11
N THR A 56 1.85 -15.05 6.34
CA THR A 56 1.66 -15.16 4.89
C THR A 56 0.50 -16.12 4.58
N VAL A 57 -0.45 -15.68 3.76
CA VAL A 57 -1.62 -16.47 3.33
C VAL A 57 -1.60 -16.60 1.79
N SER A 58 -1.42 -17.82 1.27
CA SER A 58 -1.19 -18.05 -0.17
C SER A 58 -2.45 -17.85 -1.03
N GLU A 59 -3.59 -18.32 -0.56
CA GLU A 59 -4.91 -18.13 -1.16
C GLU A 59 -5.76 -17.35 -0.16
N ALA A 60 -5.58 -16.04 -0.18
CA ALA A 60 -6.07 -15.18 0.88
C ALA A 60 -7.49 -14.69 0.64
N THR A 61 -8.33 -14.84 1.65
CA THR A 61 -9.60 -14.12 1.77
C THR A 61 -9.50 -13.13 2.93
N VAL A 62 -9.90 -11.89 2.71
CA VAL A 62 -10.05 -10.89 3.77
C VAL A 62 -11.53 -10.77 4.10
N GLU A 63 -11.86 -10.92 5.38
CA GLU A 63 -13.21 -10.77 5.90
C GLU A 63 -13.31 -9.49 6.72
N VAL A 64 -14.35 -8.70 6.47
CA VAL A 64 -14.72 -7.57 7.32
C VAL A 64 -16.14 -7.79 7.81
N GLU A 65 -16.31 -7.95 9.11
CA GLU A 65 -17.59 -8.10 9.77
C GLU A 65 -17.96 -6.78 10.45
N ALA A 66 -19.18 -6.32 10.20
CA ALA A 66 -19.70 -5.09 10.73
C ALA A 66 -20.49 -5.35 12.03
N PRO A 67 -20.56 -4.35 12.91
CA PRO A 67 -21.53 -4.29 14.00
C PRO A 67 -22.99 -4.54 13.55
N PRO A 68 -23.85 -5.05 14.45
CA PRO A 68 -25.29 -5.04 14.25
C PRO A 68 -25.84 -3.67 13.83
N GLY A 69 -26.74 -3.66 12.86
CA GLY A 69 -27.37 -2.44 12.32
C GLY A 69 -26.68 -1.89 11.07
N PHE A 70 -25.40 -2.19 10.86
CA PHE A 70 -24.72 -1.91 9.61
C PHE A 70 -25.08 -2.95 8.54
N SER A 71 -25.02 -2.55 7.28
CA SER A 71 -25.22 -3.48 6.18
C SER A 71 -24.27 -3.17 5.02
N PHE A 72 -23.73 -4.22 4.40
CA PHE A 72 -22.94 -4.08 3.19
C PHE A 72 -23.85 -4.07 1.95
N SER A 73 -23.40 -3.44 0.89
CA SER A 73 -24.07 -3.51 -0.42
C SER A 73 -24.22 -4.95 -0.88
N SER A 74 -25.37 -5.29 -1.47
CA SER A 74 -25.60 -6.61 -2.10
C SER A 74 -24.67 -6.84 -3.30
N SER A 75 -24.29 -5.75 -3.99
CA SER A 75 -23.18 -5.73 -4.93
C SER A 75 -21.89 -5.43 -4.16
N CYS A 76 -21.34 -6.47 -3.55
CA CYS A 76 -20.04 -6.39 -2.91
C CYS A 76 -18.98 -5.91 -3.91
N ALA A 77 -18.37 -4.76 -3.63
CA ALA A 77 -17.26 -4.24 -4.40
C ALA A 77 -16.18 -3.74 -3.44
N ALA A 78 -15.07 -4.47 -3.39
CA ALA A 78 -13.84 -3.96 -2.81
C ALA A 78 -13.15 -3.10 -3.87
N GLN A 79 -12.86 -1.85 -3.52
CA GLN A 79 -12.21 -0.90 -4.43
C GLN A 79 -10.87 -0.42 -3.87
N GLU A 80 -9.99 -0.02 -4.77
CA GLU A 80 -8.75 0.64 -4.38
C GLU A 80 -9.05 2.03 -3.82
N LEU A 81 -8.29 2.42 -2.80
CA LEU A 81 -8.34 3.77 -2.24
C LEU A 81 -7.52 4.74 -3.13
N PRO A 82 -7.62 6.06 -2.90
CA PRO A 82 -6.77 7.02 -3.60
C PRO A 82 -5.28 6.67 -3.50
N GLU A 83 -4.52 6.95 -4.57
CA GLU A 83 -3.09 6.63 -4.65
C GLU A 83 -2.26 7.25 -3.52
N THR A 84 -2.77 8.33 -2.92
CA THR A 84 -2.18 9.05 -1.79
C THR A 84 -2.05 8.22 -0.52
N ILE A 85 -2.80 7.11 -0.40
CA ILE A 85 -2.76 6.20 0.75
C ILE A 85 -1.65 5.16 0.63
N TYR A 86 -1.35 4.70 -0.59
CA TYR A 86 -0.40 3.61 -0.82
C TYR A 86 1.05 4.07 -0.70
N ARG A 87 1.92 3.19 -0.18
CA ARG A 87 3.34 3.50 0.10
C ARG A 87 4.24 2.39 -0.35
N ASN A 88 5.37 2.78 -0.92
CA ASN A 88 6.55 1.92 -1.01
C ASN A 88 7.40 2.19 0.24
N GLY A 89 7.80 1.15 0.97
CA GLY A 89 8.57 1.30 2.20
C GLY A 89 9.94 1.93 1.96
N ASP A 90 10.27 2.91 2.79
CA ASP A 90 11.54 3.57 2.78
C ASP A 90 12.68 2.75 3.43
N THR A 91 12.32 1.90 4.39
CA THR A 91 13.19 0.99 5.15
C THR A 91 12.43 -0.30 5.43
N PRO A 92 13.10 -1.40 5.81
CA PRO A 92 12.42 -2.61 6.30
C PRO A 92 11.47 -2.36 7.49
N GLU A 93 11.62 -1.23 8.17
CA GLU A 93 10.84 -0.82 9.34
C GLU A 93 9.71 0.17 8.99
N SER A 94 9.72 0.75 7.79
CA SER A 94 8.67 1.67 7.37
C SER A 94 7.43 0.91 6.90
N VAL A 95 6.26 1.34 7.37
CA VAL A 95 4.97 0.74 7.02
C VAL A 95 4.72 0.85 5.51
N VAL A 96 4.80 -0.28 4.82
CA VAL A 96 4.43 -0.40 3.40
C VAL A 96 2.93 -0.64 3.32
N ILE A 97 2.19 0.32 2.78
CA ILE A 97 0.76 0.13 2.51
C ILE A 97 0.60 -0.26 1.05
N GLU A 98 0.42 -1.56 0.83
CA GLU A 98 0.24 -2.17 -0.47
C GLU A 98 -1.23 -2.12 -0.92
N ARG A 99 -1.41 -2.14 -2.24
CA ARG A 99 -2.73 -2.37 -2.84
C ARG A 99 -3.19 -3.79 -2.52
N PHE A 100 -4.49 -4.06 -2.52
CA PHE A 100 -4.96 -5.46 -2.53
C PHE A 100 -4.68 -6.18 -3.85
N GLY A 101 -4.47 -5.44 -4.94
CA GLY A 101 -4.25 -6.00 -6.26
C GLY A 101 -5.56 -6.54 -6.85
N VAL A 102 -5.47 -7.60 -7.65
CA VAL A 102 -6.64 -8.14 -8.37
C VAL A 102 -7.57 -8.85 -7.39
N VAL A 103 -8.75 -8.27 -7.15
CA VAL A 103 -9.86 -8.93 -6.43
C VAL A 103 -10.49 -9.97 -7.36
N GLN A 104 -10.50 -11.23 -6.93
CA GLN A 104 -11.11 -12.34 -7.68
C GLN A 104 -12.61 -12.51 -7.38
N GLY A 105 -12.99 -12.21 -6.13
CA GLY A 105 -14.36 -12.39 -5.67
C GLY A 105 -14.65 -11.48 -4.48
N CYS A 106 -15.92 -11.09 -4.36
CA CYS A 106 -16.42 -10.26 -3.27
C CYS A 106 -17.84 -10.75 -2.96
N THR A 107 -18.08 -11.21 -1.73
CA THR A 107 -19.38 -11.74 -1.31
C THR A 107 -19.82 -11.08 -0.02
N SER A 108 -21.03 -10.52 0.00
CA SER A 108 -21.67 -9.94 1.19
C SER A 108 -22.64 -10.93 1.84
N PHE A 109 -22.67 -10.95 3.16
CA PHE A 109 -23.58 -11.74 3.98
C PHE A 109 -24.36 -10.81 4.89
N ALA A 110 -25.64 -11.09 5.12
CA ALA A 110 -26.52 -10.22 5.93
C ALA A 110 -26.54 -10.58 7.42
N SER A 111 -26.19 -11.81 7.80
CA SER A 111 -26.32 -12.28 9.19
C SER A 111 -25.20 -13.25 9.60
N PRO A 112 -24.25 -12.83 10.47
CA PRO A 112 -23.94 -11.42 10.77
C PRO A 112 -23.56 -10.64 9.49
N PRO A 113 -23.75 -9.31 9.47
CA PRO A 113 -23.37 -8.49 8.34
C PRO A 113 -21.85 -8.56 8.17
N ARG A 114 -21.39 -9.20 7.09
CA ARG A 114 -19.97 -9.34 6.78
C ARG A 114 -19.72 -9.36 5.29
N VAL A 115 -18.49 -9.07 4.91
CA VAL A 115 -18.01 -9.15 3.54
C VAL A 115 -16.77 -10.03 3.48
N GLN A 116 -16.66 -10.84 2.44
CA GLN A 116 -15.49 -11.67 2.15
C GLN A 116 -14.92 -11.31 0.78
N ILE A 117 -13.63 -10.98 0.75
CA ILE A 117 -12.90 -10.52 -0.42
C ILE A 117 -11.81 -11.53 -0.73
N THR A 118 -11.95 -12.25 -1.83
CA THR A 118 -10.95 -13.23 -2.30
C THR A 118 -9.93 -12.54 -3.19
N LEU A 119 -8.65 -12.65 -2.84
CA LEU A 119 -7.56 -12.00 -3.54
C LEU A 119 -6.91 -12.94 -4.56
N GLY A 120 -6.51 -12.40 -5.71
CA GLY A 120 -5.79 -13.14 -6.75
C GLY A 120 -4.30 -13.30 -6.51
N ARG A 121 -3.81 -12.94 -5.32
CA ARG A 121 -2.42 -13.05 -4.92
C ARG A 121 -2.30 -13.37 -3.42
N PRO A 122 -1.18 -13.97 -2.99
CA PRO A 122 -0.89 -14.14 -1.58
C PRO A 122 -0.85 -12.81 -0.83
N ILE A 123 -1.34 -12.82 0.41
CA ILE A 123 -1.04 -11.79 1.41
C ILE A 123 0.28 -12.16 2.07
N GLN A 124 1.20 -11.20 2.17
CA GLN A 124 2.54 -11.44 2.71
C GLN A 124 2.64 -10.92 4.14
N GLN A 125 3.32 -11.68 4.98
CA GLN A 125 3.67 -11.29 6.33
C GLN A 125 4.46 -9.97 6.35
N GLY A 126 4.15 -9.11 7.32
CA GLY A 126 4.81 -7.83 7.57
C GLY A 126 4.37 -6.69 6.66
N LEU A 127 3.49 -6.94 5.70
CA LEU A 127 2.95 -5.90 4.83
C LEU A 127 1.63 -5.36 5.37
N SER A 128 1.42 -4.06 5.18
CA SER A 128 0.13 -3.42 5.38
C SER A 128 -0.62 -3.31 4.07
N TYR A 129 -1.94 -3.30 4.17
CA TYR A 129 -2.84 -3.21 3.03
C TYR A 129 -3.96 -2.23 3.32
N ALA A 130 -4.47 -1.60 2.26
CA ALA A 130 -5.62 -0.73 2.37
C ALA A 130 -6.59 -0.86 1.18
N PHE A 131 -7.88 -0.83 1.48
CA PHE A 131 -8.96 -0.96 0.50
C PHE A 131 -10.25 -0.30 1.00
N GLY A 132 -11.18 -0.03 0.10
CA GLY A 132 -12.49 0.52 0.43
C GLY A 132 -13.61 -0.48 0.20
N ILE A 133 -14.61 -0.49 1.08
CA ILE A 133 -15.86 -1.26 0.92
C ILE A 133 -17.07 -0.37 1.22
N THR A 134 -18.11 -0.45 0.40
CA THR A 134 -19.33 0.33 0.64
C THR A 134 -20.14 -0.28 1.78
N VAL A 135 -20.45 0.53 2.77
CA VAL A 135 -21.29 0.15 3.91
C VAL A 135 -22.36 1.21 4.17
N GLN A 136 -23.47 0.75 4.73
CA GLN A 136 -24.63 1.53 5.10
C GLN A 136 -24.66 1.66 6.62
N ASN A 137 -24.65 2.90 7.12
CA ASN A 137 -24.81 3.19 8.54
C ASN A 137 -26.21 2.77 9.03
N PRO A 138 -26.35 2.36 10.30
CA PRO A 138 -27.64 2.13 10.96
C PRO A 138 -28.59 3.31 10.79
N ALA A 139 -29.89 3.02 10.68
CA ALA A 139 -30.93 4.03 10.49
C ALA A 139 -31.16 4.92 11.73
N SER A 140 -30.62 4.55 12.89
CA SER A 140 -30.78 5.28 14.14
C SER A 140 -29.58 5.05 15.05
N GLN A 141 -29.31 6.01 15.94
CA GLN A 141 -28.31 5.84 17.00
C GLN A 141 -28.77 4.74 17.98
N SER A 142 -27.83 3.88 18.41
CA SER A 142 -28.07 2.84 19.40
C SER A 142 -27.41 3.19 20.74
N SER A 143 -28.10 2.91 21.85
CA SER A 143 -27.52 3.04 23.19
C SER A 143 -26.45 1.99 23.52
N GLN A 144 -26.19 1.05 22.59
CA GLN A 144 -25.15 0.03 22.70
C GLN A 144 -24.00 0.25 21.70
N GLU A 145 -23.92 1.41 21.04
CA GLU A 145 -22.86 1.70 20.06
C GLU A 145 -21.46 1.42 20.62
N ASP A 146 -21.21 1.72 21.89
CA ASP A 146 -19.91 1.54 22.53
C ASP A 146 -19.52 0.06 22.79
N GLN A 147 -20.43 -0.89 22.59
CA GLN A 147 -20.18 -2.33 22.77
C GLN A 147 -19.97 -3.09 21.46
N LEU A 148 -20.10 -2.41 20.31
CA LEU A 148 -20.04 -3.09 19.02
C LEU A 148 -18.71 -2.83 18.33
N LEU A 149 -18.14 -3.91 17.79
CA LEU A 149 -16.79 -3.96 17.28
C LEU A 149 -16.82 -4.32 15.79
N TRP A 150 -16.06 -3.61 14.98
CA TRP A 150 -15.71 -4.10 13.65
C TRP A 150 -14.71 -5.22 13.77
N MET A 151 -14.81 -6.26 12.95
CA MET A 151 -13.82 -7.33 12.95
C MET A 151 -13.20 -7.46 11.58
N VAL A 152 -11.87 -7.49 11.53
CA VAL A 152 -11.12 -7.76 10.31
C VAL A 152 -10.38 -9.09 10.49
N ARG A 153 -10.51 -9.99 9.53
CA ARG A 153 -9.88 -11.31 9.56
C ARG A 153 -9.21 -11.66 8.25
N THR A 154 -8.14 -12.41 8.32
CA THR A 154 -7.58 -13.12 7.16
C THR A 154 -7.98 -14.59 7.24
N ARG A 155 -8.34 -15.17 6.10
CA ARG A 155 -8.74 -16.58 5.97
C ARG A 155 -7.94 -17.26 4.87
N ASP A 156 -7.68 -18.55 5.07
CA ASP A 156 -7.06 -19.41 4.06
C ASP A 156 -8.08 -19.96 3.06
N SER A 157 -7.62 -20.82 2.15
CA SER A 157 -8.46 -21.46 1.14
C SER A 157 -9.51 -22.43 1.69
N SER A 158 -9.32 -22.91 2.91
CA SER A 158 -10.29 -23.74 3.63
C SER A 158 -11.28 -22.88 4.41
N SER A 159 -11.26 -21.56 4.23
CA SER A 159 -12.05 -20.58 4.97
C SER A 159 -11.76 -20.57 6.48
N LEU A 160 -10.64 -21.14 6.92
CA LEU A 160 -10.23 -21.08 8.32
C LEU A 160 -9.61 -19.71 8.62
N VAL A 161 -9.90 -19.15 9.80
CA VAL A 161 -9.31 -17.89 10.23
C VAL A 161 -7.83 -18.11 10.52
N VAL A 162 -6.97 -17.35 9.84
CA VAL A 162 -5.53 -17.35 10.07
C VAL A 162 -5.18 -16.27 11.09
N GLU A 163 -5.69 -15.06 10.91
CA GLU A 163 -5.50 -13.94 11.84
C GLU A 163 -6.77 -13.10 12.00
N GLU A 164 -6.93 -12.46 13.16
CA GLU A 164 -8.02 -11.53 13.43
C GLU A 164 -7.58 -10.28 14.21
N SER A 165 -8.33 -9.18 14.07
CA SER A 165 -8.11 -7.95 14.83
C SER A 165 -8.36 -8.16 16.33
N SER A 166 -7.37 -7.90 17.19
CA SER A 166 -7.53 -7.97 18.65
C SER A 166 -8.46 -6.88 19.17
N GLY A 167 -9.54 -7.26 19.86
CA GLY A 167 -10.50 -6.30 20.41
C GLY A 167 -11.39 -5.63 19.35
N GLY A 168 -11.28 -6.03 18.08
CA GLY A 168 -11.92 -5.36 16.95
C GLY A 168 -11.02 -4.37 16.22
N ALA A 169 -11.34 -4.07 14.98
CA ALA A 169 -10.72 -3.01 14.21
C ALA A 169 -11.31 -1.67 14.67
N ALA A 170 -10.53 -0.90 15.42
CA ALA A 170 -10.98 0.40 15.91
C ALA A 170 -11.05 1.41 14.76
N TRP A 171 -11.79 2.50 14.98
CA TRP A 171 -11.69 3.66 14.09
C TRP A 171 -10.40 4.44 14.29
N LEU A 172 -9.87 4.53 15.52
CA LEU A 172 -8.71 5.38 15.83
C LEU A 172 -7.77 4.85 16.91
N ASP A 173 -7.88 3.57 17.29
CA ASP A 173 -7.17 3.09 18.46
C ASP A 173 -6.47 1.74 18.29
N ALA A 174 -5.15 1.77 18.39
CA ALA A 174 -4.30 0.60 18.61
C ALA A 174 -3.53 0.70 19.95
N SER A 175 -3.80 1.71 20.79
CA SER A 175 -2.96 2.03 21.96
C SER A 175 -3.68 2.51 23.24
N ALA A 176 -5.01 2.65 23.31
CA ALA A 176 -5.65 2.84 24.60
C ALA A 176 -5.55 1.53 25.39
N ASP A 177 -4.73 1.58 26.43
CA ASP A 177 -4.45 0.55 27.44
C ASP A 177 -5.70 0.07 28.24
N GLY A 178 -6.90 0.13 27.68
CA GLY A 178 -8.13 -0.27 28.37
C GLY A 178 -9.33 -0.68 27.54
N ASP A 179 -9.44 -0.34 26.25
CA ASP A 179 -10.61 -0.72 25.41
C ASP A 179 -10.39 -0.51 23.90
N PRO A 180 -9.46 -1.25 23.25
CA PRO A 180 -9.29 -1.18 21.80
C PRO A 180 -10.56 -1.68 21.09
N GLY A 181 -11.06 -0.92 20.12
CA GLY A 181 -12.09 -1.40 19.16
C GLY A 181 -13.46 -0.72 19.19
N LYS A 182 -13.69 0.28 20.05
CA LYS A 182 -14.99 0.97 20.13
C LYS A 182 -15.38 1.61 18.79
N MET A 183 -16.66 1.50 18.44
CA MET A 183 -17.26 2.18 17.31
C MET A 183 -17.13 3.71 17.45
N TRP A 184 -17.05 4.40 16.31
CA TRP A 184 -17.36 5.83 16.29
C TRP A 184 -18.86 5.98 16.58
N GLY A 185 -19.26 7.01 17.32
CA GLY A 185 -20.69 7.25 17.47
C GLY A 185 -21.23 7.91 16.21
N LEU A 186 -22.44 7.51 15.86
CA LEU A 186 -23.12 8.08 14.71
C LEU A 186 -23.71 9.44 15.06
N SER A 187 -23.71 10.38 14.14
CA SER A 187 -24.43 11.65 14.29
C SER A 187 -25.82 11.58 13.66
N SER A 188 -26.78 12.32 14.22
CA SER A 188 -28.13 12.38 13.65
C SER A 188 -28.17 13.18 12.33
N SER A 189 -27.20 14.08 12.16
CA SER A 189 -27.08 14.95 10.99
C SER A 189 -25.62 15.30 10.73
N GLU A 190 -25.33 15.69 9.49
CA GLU A 190 -24.05 16.27 9.09
C GLU A 190 -23.92 17.71 9.61
N LEU A 191 -22.72 18.09 10.04
CA LEU A 191 -22.37 19.47 10.33
C LEU A 191 -22.02 20.20 9.02
N PRO A 192 -22.76 21.26 8.63
CA PRO A 192 -22.53 21.92 7.35
C PRO A 192 -21.15 22.60 7.25
N ALA A 193 -20.38 22.18 6.24
CA ALA A 193 -19.31 22.95 5.59
C ALA A 193 -18.12 23.49 6.43
N PRO A 194 -17.59 22.83 7.48
CA PRO A 194 -16.27 23.21 7.99
C PRO A 194 -15.18 22.80 6.99
N VAL A 195 -14.13 23.61 6.86
CA VAL A 195 -12.92 23.24 6.14
C VAL A 195 -11.69 23.42 7.02
N LEU A 196 -10.66 22.61 6.76
CA LEU A 196 -9.37 22.74 7.41
C LEU A 196 -8.46 23.62 6.55
N ARG A 197 -7.95 24.69 7.16
CA ARG A 197 -6.90 25.54 6.58
C ARG A 197 -5.60 25.30 7.32
N TRP A 198 -4.52 25.21 6.56
CA TRP A 198 -3.23 24.75 7.05
C TRP A 198 -2.17 25.83 6.94
N GLY A 199 -1.25 25.85 7.89
CA GLY A 199 0.04 26.51 7.75
C GLY A 199 1.02 25.65 6.96
N GLU A 200 2.24 25.52 7.48
CA GLU A 200 3.27 24.65 6.90
C GLU A 200 2.87 23.17 7.02
N LEU A 201 2.99 22.42 5.91
CA LEU A 201 2.64 20.99 5.82
C LEU A 201 3.88 20.09 5.69
N LEU A 202 5.06 20.65 5.92
CA LEU A 202 6.27 19.85 6.11
C LEU A 202 6.19 19.12 7.45
N PRO A 203 6.52 17.82 7.50
CA PRO A 203 6.52 17.07 8.75
C PRO A 203 7.35 17.71 9.86
N PHE A 204 6.89 17.52 11.09
CA PHE A 204 7.56 18.02 12.28
C PHE A 204 9.01 17.56 12.40
N TYR A 205 9.36 16.34 11.95
CA TYR A 205 10.74 15.86 12.02
C TYR A 205 11.71 16.66 11.12
N ILE A 206 11.21 17.35 10.09
CA ILE A 206 11.99 18.20 9.18
C ILE A 206 12.10 19.61 9.75
N THR A 207 10.95 20.21 10.11
CA THR A 207 10.89 21.62 10.50
C THR A 207 11.25 21.85 11.97
N LEU A 208 11.10 20.82 12.80
CA LEU A 208 11.11 20.89 14.26
C LEU A 208 10.13 21.93 14.83
N ASN A 209 9.13 22.32 14.03
CA ASN A 209 8.14 23.34 14.33
C ASN A 209 6.72 22.79 14.19
N THR A 210 5.83 23.21 15.08
CA THR A 210 4.42 22.87 15.00
C THR A 210 3.74 23.65 13.87
N ALA A 211 2.90 22.95 13.11
CA ALA A 211 2.00 23.61 12.18
C ALA A 211 0.78 24.13 12.93
N TYR A 212 -0.02 24.95 12.25
CA TYR A 212 -1.34 25.33 12.75
C TYR A 212 -2.41 24.84 11.79
N VAL A 213 -3.48 24.28 12.36
CA VAL A 213 -4.72 24.01 11.65
C VAL A 213 -5.77 25.01 12.11
N THR A 214 -6.53 25.52 11.15
CA THR A 214 -7.68 26.40 11.39
C THR A 214 -8.93 25.72 10.88
N VAL A 215 -9.92 25.55 11.75
CA VAL A 215 -11.21 24.94 11.43
C VAL A 215 -12.25 26.04 11.30
N ILE A 216 -12.80 26.23 10.10
CA ILE A 216 -13.78 27.29 9.80
C ILE A 216 -14.47 27.00 8.45
N PRO A 217 -15.75 27.39 8.22
CA PRO A 217 -16.73 27.85 9.20
C PRO A 217 -17.38 26.69 9.97
N ILE A 218 -17.56 26.85 11.27
CA ILE A 218 -18.42 25.99 12.08
C ILE A 218 -19.74 26.74 12.24
N GLN A 219 -20.81 26.21 11.63
CA GLN A 219 -22.16 26.78 11.69
C GLN A 219 -23.14 25.72 12.15
N VAL A 220 -23.94 26.06 13.17
CA VAL A 220 -25.01 25.19 13.66
C VAL A 220 -26.36 25.61 13.05
N PRO A 221 -27.21 24.66 12.65
CA PRO A 221 -28.52 24.97 12.06
C PRO A 221 -29.52 25.54 13.07
N PHE A 222 -29.33 25.28 14.37
CA PHE A 222 -30.16 25.74 15.47
C PHE A 222 -29.30 26.00 16.71
N ASP A 223 -29.81 26.79 17.65
CA ASP A 223 -29.13 27.05 18.92
C ASP A 223 -28.88 25.72 19.65
N LEU A 224 -27.63 25.48 20.02
CA LEU A 224 -27.18 24.19 20.53
C LEU A 224 -26.16 24.41 21.64
N SER A 225 -26.32 23.71 22.76
CA SER A 225 -25.34 23.69 23.85
C SER A 225 -24.82 22.27 24.08
N VAL A 226 -23.66 21.96 23.52
CA VAL A 226 -23.05 20.62 23.55
C VAL A 226 -21.53 20.71 23.65
N PRO A 227 -20.87 19.67 24.18
CA PRO A 227 -19.42 19.60 24.09
C PRO A 227 -18.98 19.34 22.63
N MET A 228 -17.73 19.68 22.33
CA MET A 228 -17.15 19.58 20.99
C MET A 228 -15.84 18.79 21.03
N ARG A 229 -15.61 17.94 20.03
CA ARG A 229 -14.37 17.18 19.87
C ARG A 229 -13.88 17.24 18.44
N LEU A 230 -12.60 17.55 18.24
CA LEU A 230 -11.90 17.37 16.98
C LEU A 230 -10.92 16.22 17.13
N THR A 231 -11.05 15.24 16.26
CA THR A 231 -10.25 14.04 16.27
C THR A 231 -9.33 14.02 15.06
N ALA A 232 -8.04 13.83 15.30
CA ALA A 232 -7.02 13.74 14.27
C ALA A 232 -6.83 12.29 13.80
N PRO A 233 -6.46 12.08 12.52
CA PRO A 233 -6.08 10.75 12.05
C PRO A 233 -4.75 10.31 12.64
N LEU A 234 -4.51 8.99 12.68
CA LEU A 234 -3.32 8.42 13.29
C LEU A 234 -2.01 8.99 12.70
N GLY A 235 -1.08 9.32 13.59
CA GLY A 235 0.21 9.94 13.29
C GLY A 235 0.22 11.45 13.49
N TRP A 236 -0.93 12.12 13.39
CA TRP A 236 -1.04 13.53 13.79
C TRP A 236 -1.09 13.63 15.32
N ILE A 237 -0.46 14.67 15.85
CA ILE A 237 -0.37 14.89 17.30
C ILE A 237 -0.78 16.32 17.62
N TRP A 238 -1.84 16.49 18.42
CA TRP A 238 -2.13 17.74 19.11
C TRP A 238 -1.12 17.92 20.24
N GLU A 239 -0.60 19.13 20.41
CA GLU A 239 0.47 19.41 21.37
C GLU A 239 -0.10 19.79 22.75
N PRO A 240 -0.18 18.86 23.74
CA PRO A 240 -0.95 19.12 24.95
C PRO A 240 -0.39 20.29 25.75
N ALA A 241 0.95 20.36 25.88
CA ALA A 241 1.62 21.42 26.61
C ALA A 241 1.45 22.80 25.94
N VAL A 242 1.44 22.83 24.60
CA VAL A 242 1.31 24.07 23.83
C VAL A 242 -0.14 24.57 23.90
N VAL A 243 -1.12 23.67 23.74
CA VAL A 243 -2.54 23.98 23.87
C VAL A 243 -2.87 24.46 25.29
N ALA A 244 -2.39 23.75 26.32
CA ALA A 244 -2.61 24.12 27.72
C ALA A 244 -1.97 25.47 28.10
N SER A 245 -0.89 25.86 27.42
CA SER A 245 -0.23 27.16 27.60
C SER A 245 -0.97 28.32 26.91
N GLY A 246 -2.12 28.05 26.27
CA GLY A 246 -2.95 29.07 25.63
C GLY A 246 -2.53 29.43 24.21
N PHE A 247 -1.64 28.66 23.57
CA PHE A 247 -1.27 28.87 22.17
C PHE A 247 -2.31 28.26 21.21
N TRP A 248 -3.54 28.74 21.31
CA TRP A 248 -4.65 28.46 20.40
C TRP A 248 -5.54 29.70 20.31
N GLN A 249 -6.41 29.77 19.32
CA GLN A 249 -7.33 30.90 19.11
C GLN A 249 -8.77 30.37 19.05
N ASP A 250 -9.63 30.96 19.86
CA ASP A 250 -11.08 30.69 19.91
C ASP A 250 -11.86 31.41 18.81
N ALA A 251 -11.23 32.34 18.11
CA ALA A 251 -11.76 33.03 16.93
C ALA A 251 -10.76 32.99 15.77
N ALA A 252 -11.07 32.18 14.76
CA ALA A 252 -10.36 32.18 13.49
C ALA A 252 -10.70 33.41 12.64
N PHE A 253 -9.79 33.79 11.74
CA PHE A 253 -10.06 34.85 10.77
C PHE A 253 -11.25 34.47 9.87
N GLY A 254 -12.30 35.30 9.88
CA GLY A 254 -13.55 35.06 9.15
C GLY A 254 -14.71 34.61 10.04
N SER A 255 -14.46 34.34 11.34
CA SER A 255 -15.53 34.08 12.31
C SER A 255 -16.29 35.36 12.65
N THR A 256 -17.60 35.24 12.93
CA THR A 256 -18.43 36.34 13.44
C THR A 256 -18.50 36.36 14.97
N ALA A 257 -18.23 35.20 15.60
CA ALA A 257 -18.15 35.04 17.04
C ALA A 257 -16.96 34.14 17.44
N ALA A 258 -16.45 34.34 18.65
CA ALA A 258 -15.52 33.41 19.27
C ALA A 258 -16.25 32.14 19.74
N LEU A 259 -15.52 31.03 19.90
CA LEU A 259 -16.09 29.82 20.52
C LEU A 259 -16.67 30.17 21.90
N PRO A 260 -17.95 29.83 22.15
CA PRO A 260 -18.66 30.28 23.35
C PRO A 260 -18.13 29.59 24.61
N GLY A 261 -18.23 30.26 25.76
CA GLY A 261 -17.94 29.65 27.06
C GLY A 261 -16.49 29.75 27.56
N GLY A 262 -15.56 30.29 26.75
CA GLY A 262 -14.17 30.55 27.19
C GLY A 262 -13.41 29.30 27.66
N ALA A 263 -13.89 28.11 27.29
CA ALA A 263 -13.31 26.84 27.68
C ALA A 263 -12.03 26.56 26.89
N VAL A 264 -10.97 26.17 27.60
CA VAL A 264 -9.72 25.73 27.00
C VAL A 264 -9.88 24.27 26.56
N PRO A 265 -9.55 23.91 25.31
CA PRO A 265 -9.59 22.53 24.89
C PRO A 265 -8.54 21.70 25.63
N VAL A 266 -8.87 20.44 25.85
CA VAL A 266 -8.00 19.42 26.45
C VAL A 266 -7.56 18.46 25.36
N VAL A 267 -6.27 18.10 25.36
CA VAL A 267 -5.74 17.05 24.49
C VAL A 267 -5.70 15.73 25.26
N SER A 268 -6.22 14.64 24.67
CA SER A 268 -6.05 13.27 25.16
C SER A 268 -5.57 12.34 24.06
N ASP A 269 -4.76 11.35 24.45
CA ASP A 269 -4.19 10.30 23.57
C ASP A 269 -3.50 10.84 22.31
N ASP A 270 -2.97 12.06 22.38
CA ASP A 270 -2.36 12.84 21.29
C ASP A 270 -3.28 13.16 20.09
N ILE A 271 -4.41 12.48 19.91
CA ILE A 271 -5.28 12.58 18.73
C ILE A 271 -6.63 13.26 19.00
N PHE A 272 -7.04 13.40 20.26
CA PHE A 272 -8.32 14.03 20.60
C PHE A 272 -8.11 15.44 21.14
N LEU A 273 -8.77 16.42 20.54
CA LEU A 273 -8.85 17.80 21.03
C LEU A 273 -10.30 18.09 21.44
N SER A 274 -10.54 18.26 22.74
CA SER A 274 -11.90 18.24 23.29
C SER A 274 -12.23 19.46 24.15
N TRP A 275 -13.39 20.06 23.90
CA TRP A 275 -14.06 20.99 24.79
C TRP A 275 -15.14 20.22 25.56
N THR A 276 -14.77 19.71 26.74
CA THR A 276 -15.64 18.84 27.55
C THR A 276 -16.78 19.59 28.23
N VAL A 277 -16.65 20.90 28.40
CA VAL A 277 -17.74 21.77 28.87
C VAL A 277 -18.62 22.15 27.68
N PRO A 278 -19.97 22.07 27.81
CA PRO A 278 -20.87 22.46 26.73
C PRO A 278 -20.64 23.88 26.22
N LEU A 279 -20.50 24.00 24.90
CA LEU A 279 -20.35 25.25 24.17
C LEU A 279 -21.73 25.67 23.64
N ALA A 280 -22.20 26.87 24.01
CA ALA A 280 -23.51 27.39 23.61
C ALA A 280 -23.47 28.09 22.24
N PHE A 281 -23.50 27.30 21.16
CA PHE A 281 -23.56 27.79 19.79
C PHE A 281 -24.92 28.41 19.48
N ALA A 282 -24.93 29.65 19.01
CA ALA A 282 -26.09 30.30 18.42
C ALA A 282 -26.18 30.06 16.90
N SER A 283 -27.39 29.84 16.40
CA SER A 283 -27.68 29.76 14.97
C SER A 283 -27.47 31.14 14.31
N GLY A 284 -26.94 31.13 13.08
CA GLY A 284 -26.61 32.33 12.32
C GLY A 284 -25.21 32.89 12.56
N GLU A 285 -24.51 32.45 13.60
CA GLU A 285 -23.11 32.80 13.83
C GLU A 285 -22.15 31.85 13.10
N ILE A 286 -20.96 32.36 12.77
CA ILE A 286 -19.83 31.61 12.23
C ILE A 286 -18.76 31.50 13.31
N TYR A 287 -18.51 30.28 13.74
CA TYR A 287 -17.44 29.95 14.66
C TYR A 287 -16.25 29.37 13.92
N GLY A 288 -15.10 29.37 14.58
CA GLY A 288 -13.90 28.73 14.08
C GLY A 288 -12.74 28.95 15.02
N PHE A 289 -11.80 28.02 15.03
CA PHE A 289 -10.66 28.05 15.94
C PHE A 289 -9.38 27.69 15.21
N ARG A 290 -8.25 28.05 15.82
CA ARG A 290 -6.91 27.72 15.33
C ARG A 290 -6.09 27.07 16.42
N VAL A 291 -5.48 25.93 16.13
CA VAL A 291 -4.76 25.11 17.12
C VAL A 291 -3.47 24.55 16.51
N PRO A 292 -2.38 24.41 17.29
CA PRO A 292 -1.13 23.83 16.84
C PRO A 292 -1.21 22.30 16.75
N VAL A 293 -0.52 21.75 15.77
CA VAL A 293 -0.49 20.31 15.49
C VAL A 293 0.86 19.91 14.92
N ARG A 294 1.37 18.74 15.28
CA ARG A 294 2.51 18.12 14.62
C ARG A 294 2.04 17.40 13.36
N VAL A 295 2.59 17.82 12.23
CA VAL A 295 2.40 17.15 10.95
C VAL A 295 3.23 15.85 10.97
N PRO A 296 2.63 14.67 10.77
CA PRO A 296 3.38 13.43 10.71
C PRO A 296 4.30 13.40 9.50
N ARG A 297 5.31 12.53 9.54
CA ARG A 297 6.07 12.16 8.34
C ARG A 297 5.14 11.63 7.24
N TRP A 298 4.23 10.76 7.65
CA TRP A 298 3.12 10.24 6.87
C TRP A 298 2.00 9.80 7.82
N PRO A 299 0.70 9.99 7.50
CA PRO A 299 -0.37 9.50 8.39
C PRO A 299 -0.32 7.97 8.45
N THR A 300 -0.57 7.32 9.57
CA THR A 300 -0.54 5.83 9.57
C THR A 300 -1.66 5.26 8.70
N THR A 301 -2.77 5.99 8.59
CA THR A 301 -3.95 5.62 7.78
C THR A 301 -4.46 6.81 6.96
N GLY A 302 -5.78 6.93 6.76
CA GLY A 302 -6.40 8.05 6.04
C GLY A 302 -6.01 9.42 6.63
N ALA A 303 -6.34 10.48 5.90
CA ALA A 303 -5.97 11.85 6.30
C ALA A 303 -7.13 12.63 6.92
N ASP A 304 -8.32 12.05 7.01
CA ASP A 304 -9.53 12.79 7.38
C ASP A 304 -9.61 12.99 8.89
N PHE A 305 -9.98 14.20 9.31
CA PHE A 305 -10.27 14.55 10.69
C PHE A 305 -11.77 14.37 10.93
N LEU A 306 -12.20 14.19 12.18
CA LEU A 306 -13.62 14.21 12.53
C LEU A 306 -13.89 15.32 13.53
N LEU A 307 -14.84 16.19 13.19
CA LEU A 307 -15.41 17.16 14.12
C LEU A 307 -16.76 16.65 14.61
N GLU A 308 -16.92 16.50 15.92
CA GLU A 308 -18.16 16.07 16.58
C GLU A 308 -18.67 17.18 17.50
N LEU A 309 -19.99 17.42 17.43
CA LEU A 309 -20.74 18.22 18.40
C LEU A 309 -21.74 17.29 19.09
N GLY A 310 -21.55 17.04 20.38
CA GLY A 310 -22.37 16.11 21.14
C GLY A 310 -21.62 15.36 22.23
N ASN A 311 -22.34 14.58 23.02
CA ASN A 311 -21.76 13.78 24.10
C ASN A 311 -21.16 12.46 23.56
N TRP A 312 -19.90 12.23 23.88
CA TRP A 312 -19.15 11.01 23.54
C TRP A 312 -18.84 10.13 24.76
N SER A 313 -19.47 10.35 25.90
CA SER A 313 -19.34 9.48 27.06
C SER A 313 -19.98 8.11 26.82
N GLU A 314 -19.49 7.07 27.50
CA GLU A 314 -20.05 5.70 27.46
C GLU A 314 -21.51 5.61 27.97
N THR A 315 -21.93 6.66 28.67
CA THR A 315 -23.29 6.83 29.19
C THR A 315 -24.16 7.69 28.29
N ALA A 316 -23.65 8.10 27.12
CA ALA A 316 -24.39 8.96 26.22
C ALA A 316 -25.62 8.22 25.68
N SER A 317 -26.79 8.83 25.85
CA SER A 317 -28.03 8.29 25.30
C SER A 317 -28.09 8.53 23.78
N ALA A 318 -28.87 7.70 23.08
CA ALA A 318 -29.23 7.98 21.68
C ALA A 318 -29.81 9.40 21.56
N GLY A 319 -29.39 10.12 20.52
CA GLY A 319 -29.72 11.51 20.23
C GLY A 319 -28.73 12.54 20.78
N GLN A 320 -27.70 12.14 21.54
CA GLN A 320 -26.76 13.09 22.16
C GLN A 320 -25.60 13.51 21.25
N ARG A 321 -25.51 12.98 20.02
CA ARG A 321 -24.54 13.38 18.98
C ARG A 321 -25.28 14.03 17.81
N PRO A 322 -25.71 15.30 17.93
CA PRO A 322 -26.55 15.94 16.92
C PRO A 322 -25.83 16.17 15.59
N LEU A 323 -24.56 16.56 15.61
CA LEU A 323 -23.85 17.02 14.41
C LEU A 323 -22.43 16.47 14.39
N ALA A 324 -21.98 16.04 13.21
CA ALA A 324 -20.58 15.72 12.98
C ALA A 324 -20.20 15.96 11.52
N ALA A 325 -18.92 16.19 11.26
CA ALA A 325 -18.38 16.29 9.92
C ALA A 325 -17.03 15.59 9.83
N LEU A 326 -16.85 14.79 8.77
CA LEU A 326 -15.55 14.33 8.34
C LEU A 326 -14.91 15.44 7.50
N LEU A 327 -13.77 15.91 7.96
CA LEU A 327 -13.05 17.03 7.38
C LEU A 327 -11.84 16.49 6.61
N PRO A 328 -11.82 16.61 5.27
CA PRO A 328 -10.72 16.10 4.47
C PRO A 328 -9.37 16.67 4.92
N GLY A 329 -8.42 15.78 5.15
CA GLY A 329 -7.06 16.17 5.49
C GLY A 329 -6.31 16.83 4.33
N PRO A 330 -5.19 17.51 4.62
CA PRO A 330 -4.33 18.05 3.60
C PRO A 330 -3.54 16.92 2.94
N SER A 331 -3.16 17.13 1.68
CA SER A 331 -2.09 16.33 1.11
C SER A 331 -0.75 16.75 1.73
N LEU A 332 -0.13 15.85 2.49
CA LEU A 332 1.21 16.11 3.04
C LEU A 332 2.25 16.33 1.95
N SER A 333 3.18 17.25 2.22
CA SER A 333 4.37 17.54 1.41
C SER A 333 5.32 16.34 1.45
N ALA A 334 5.11 15.43 0.50
CA ALA A 334 5.86 14.20 0.40
C ALA A 334 6.01 13.75 -1.06
N VAL A 335 7.14 13.12 -1.35
CA VAL A 335 7.43 12.48 -2.64
C VAL A 335 6.56 11.23 -2.77
N ARG A 336 5.78 11.14 -3.85
CA ARG A 336 4.80 10.07 -4.11
C ARG A 336 5.10 9.35 -5.41
N GLY A 337 4.57 8.13 -5.56
CA GLY A 337 4.67 7.37 -6.81
C GLY A 337 6.12 7.17 -7.28
N ALA A 338 7.07 7.19 -6.35
CA ALA A 338 8.48 7.03 -6.68
C ALA A 338 8.75 5.59 -7.09
N TRP A 339 9.55 5.40 -8.14
CA TRP A 339 10.06 4.10 -8.54
C TRP A 339 11.30 4.21 -9.42
N VAL A 340 12.06 3.11 -9.46
CA VAL A 340 13.22 2.94 -10.35
C VAL A 340 12.97 1.87 -11.41
N ASP A 341 12.98 2.40 -12.63
CA ASP A 341 13.04 1.86 -13.97
C ASP A 341 14.37 1.24 -14.42
N TYR A 342 14.48 0.00 -14.91
CA TYR A 342 15.73 -0.46 -15.54
C TYR A 342 15.52 -1.44 -16.69
N VAL A 343 16.30 -1.29 -17.78
CA VAL A 343 16.18 -2.13 -18.97
C VAL A 343 16.82 -3.52 -18.77
N THR A 344 18.03 -3.59 -18.21
CA THR A 344 18.73 -4.85 -17.94
C THR A 344 19.54 -4.76 -16.65
N GLY A 345 19.53 -5.85 -15.89
CA GLY A 345 20.34 -6.01 -14.67
C GLY A 345 21.61 -6.80 -14.92
N ARG A 346 22.03 -7.03 -16.16
CA ARG A 346 23.23 -7.85 -16.43
C ARG A 346 24.50 -7.11 -16.03
N VAL A 347 25.42 -7.82 -15.37
CA VAL A 347 26.75 -7.29 -14.98
C VAL A 347 27.48 -6.65 -16.16
N GLY A 348 28.12 -5.50 -15.92
CA GLY A 348 28.94 -4.78 -16.91
C GLY A 348 28.19 -4.19 -18.11
N GLU A 349 26.88 -4.43 -18.27
CA GLU A 349 26.12 -3.91 -19.40
C GLU A 349 25.74 -2.45 -19.21
N ARG A 350 25.73 -1.72 -20.32
CA ARG A 350 25.21 -0.35 -20.39
C ARG A 350 23.72 -0.37 -20.68
N HIS A 351 22.94 0.38 -19.93
CA HIS A 351 21.48 0.39 -20.05
C HIS A 351 20.85 1.71 -19.60
N GLY A 352 19.54 1.82 -19.83
CA GLY A 352 18.73 2.91 -19.31
C GLY A 352 18.26 2.62 -17.88
N VAL A 353 18.35 3.63 -17.02
CA VAL A 353 17.68 3.71 -15.72
C VAL A 353 16.68 4.86 -15.76
N ARG A 354 15.44 4.60 -15.38
CA ARG A 354 14.39 5.64 -15.32
C ARG A 354 13.99 5.87 -13.87
N ALA A 355 14.07 7.11 -13.40
CA ALA A 355 13.54 7.49 -12.11
C ALA A 355 12.25 8.28 -12.34
N GLN A 356 11.15 7.88 -11.72
CA GLN A 356 9.92 8.65 -11.73
C GLN A 356 9.50 8.97 -10.31
N LEU A 357 8.92 10.16 -10.10
CA LEU A 357 8.29 10.55 -8.85
C LEU A 357 7.20 11.59 -9.09
N THR A 358 6.38 11.83 -8.09
CA THR A 358 5.35 12.87 -8.06
C THR A 358 5.60 13.77 -6.85
N ILE A 359 5.65 15.08 -7.08
CA ILE A 359 5.81 16.09 -6.02
C ILE A 359 4.49 16.79 -5.75
N THR A 360 4.26 17.13 -4.48
CA THR A 360 3.04 17.84 -4.05
C THR A 360 3.32 19.33 -3.88
N THR A 361 4.53 19.68 -3.45
CA THR A 361 4.95 21.06 -3.23
C THR A 361 5.68 21.59 -4.47
N PRO A 362 5.31 22.77 -5.02
CA PRO A 362 6.07 23.40 -6.09
C PRO A 362 7.53 23.68 -5.67
N ILE A 363 8.48 23.42 -6.56
CA ILE A 363 9.90 23.67 -6.33
C ILE A 363 10.28 24.97 -7.05
N PHE A 364 10.75 25.99 -6.34
CA PHE A 364 11.17 27.25 -6.96
C PHE A 364 12.50 27.11 -7.72
N ALA A 365 12.81 28.11 -8.56
CA ALA A 365 14.08 28.15 -9.29
C ALA A 365 15.28 28.08 -8.33
N GLY A 366 16.29 27.27 -8.67
CA GLY A 366 17.41 26.92 -7.79
C GLY A 366 17.17 25.66 -6.96
N GLY A 367 15.91 25.25 -6.77
CA GLY A 367 15.55 23.97 -6.17
C GLY A 367 15.68 22.80 -7.14
N GLY A 368 15.45 21.58 -6.66
CA GLY A 368 15.45 20.41 -7.53
C GLY A 368 15.39 19.07 -6.81
N PHE A 369 15.97 18.05 -7.43
CA PHE A 369 15.83 16.63 -7.06
C PHE A 369 17.19 16.01 -6.70
N ILE A 370 17.16 15.11 -5.73
CA ILE A 370 18.27 14.21 -5.40
C ILE A 370 17.76 12.77 -5.51
N PHE A 371 18.50 11.95 -6.26
CA PHE A 371 18.35 10.50 -6.25
C PHE A 371 19.62 9.88 -5.68
N GLU A 372 19.51 9.29 -4.51
CA GLU A 372 20.60 8.63 -3.82
C GLU A 372 20.38 7.12 -3.87
N GLY A 373 21.32 6.41 -4.49
CA GLY A 373 21.32 4.96 -4.47
C GLY A 373 21.84 4.43 -3.13
N GLY A 374 21.32 3.29 -2.67
CA GLY A 374 21.86 2.57 -1.52
C GLY A 374 23.16 1.84 -1.84
N VAL A 375 23.67 1.06 -0.89
CA VAL A 375 24.93 0.29 -0.98
C VAL A 375 25.04 -0.56 -2.25
N ALA A 376 23.92 -1.06 -2.75
CA ALA A 376 23.86 -1.90 -3.95
C ALA A 376 24.12 -1.12 -5.26
N THR A 377 24.09 0.21 -5.22
CA THR A 377 24.45 1.08 -6.35
C THR A 377 25.93 1.44 -6.39
N ARG A 378 26.74 0.91 -5.46
CA ARG A 378 28.19 1.11 -5.50
C ARG A 378 28.75 0.64 -6.84
N ARG A 379 29.50 1.52 -7.51
CA ARG A 379 30.08 1.29 -8.85
C ARG A 379 29.04 1.18 -9.98
N LEU A 380 27.80 1.57 -9.75
CA LEU A 380 26.87 1.87 -10.84
C LEU A 380 27.30 3.21 -11.45
N GLU A 381 27.77 3.19 -12.70
CA GLU A 381 28.26 4.39 -13.37
C GLU A 381 27.17 4.99 -14.24
N CYS A 382 26.55 6.07 -13.77
CA CYS A 382 25.52 6.77 -14.53
C CYS A 382 26.07 8.03 -15.20
N SER A 383 25.45 8.39 -16.32
CA SER A 383 25.69 9.63 -17.04
C SER A 383 24.38 10.41 -17.19
N CYS A 384 24.44 11.69 -16.87
CA CYS A 384 23.37 12.64 -17.14
C CYS A 384 23.45 13.08 -18.61
N PRO A 385 22.33 13.36 -19.29
CA PRO A 385 22.31 13.96 -20.62
C PRO A 385 22.82 15.42 -20.67
N GLY A 386 23.41 15.95 -19.59
CA GLY A 386 23.95 17.31 -19.50
C GLY A 386 22.92 18.35 -19.06
N THR A 387 23.17 19.61 -19.42
CA THR A 387 22.22 20.72 -19.20
C THR A 387 21.19 20.72 -20.32
N THR A 388 19.91 20.60 -19.98
CA THR A 388 18.80 20.78 -20.91
C THR A 388 18.08 22.09 -20.59
N ASP A 389 17.22 22.59 -21.48
CA ASP A 389 16.42 23.79 -21.22
C ASP A 389 15.57 23.63 -19.96
N GLY A 390 16.05 24.21 -18.85
CA GLY A 390 15.37 24.20 -17.56
C GLY A 390 16.04 23.42 -16.44
N TYR A 391 17.06 22.59 -16.71
CA TYR A 391 17.70 21.76 -15.67
C TYR A 391 19.21 21.57 -15.88
N THR A 392 19.96 21.56 -14.79
CA THR A 392 21.34 21.07 -14.74
C THR A 392 21.36 19.73 -14.01
N CYS A 393 22.00 18.72 -14.61
CA CYS A 393 22.12 17.38 -14.04
C CYS A 393 23.60 17.07 -13.79
N SER A 394 23.90 16.53 -12.61
CA SER A 394 25.24 16.10 -12.24
C SER A 394 25.19 14.74 -11.55
N VAL A 395 26.25 13.96 -11.76
CA VAL A 395 26.46 12.66 -11.13
C VAL A 395 27.65 12.78 -10.20
N GLN A 396 27.48 12.34 -8.97
CA GLN A 396 28.53 12.31 -7.95
C GLN A 396 28.55 10.93 -7.30
N SER A 397 29.72 10.51 -6.83
CA SER A 397 29.82 9.37 -5.93
C SER A 397 29.91 9.91 -4.50
N LEU A 398 29.09 9.39 -3.60
CA LEU A 398 29.24 9.66 -2.17
C LEU A 398 30.57 9.10 -1.67
N PHE A 399 31.06 9.58 -0.52
CA PHE A 399 32.32 9.11 0.07
C PHE A 399 32.34 7.59 0.29
N SER A 400 31.19 6.99 0.54
CA SER A 400 30.97 5.56 0.71
C SER A 400 30.79 4.79 -0.62
N GLY A 401 30.86 5.47 -1.75
CA GLY A 401 30.88 4.92 -3.11
C GLY A 401 29.51 4.73 -3.76
N GLU A 402 28.43 5.08 -3.08
CA GLU A 402 27.07 5.06 -3.63
C GLU A 402 26.83 6.17 -4.65
N LEU A 403 25.84 5.95 -5.52
CA LEU A 403 25.48 6.88 -6.58
C LEU A 403 24.63 8.03 -6.03
N LEU A 404 24.99 9.27 -6.35
CA LEU A 404 24.18 10.47 -6.13
C LEU A 404 23.91 11.15 -7.48
N LEU A 405 22.65 11.18 -7.89
CA LEU A 405 22.20 11.95 -9.05
C LEU A 405 21.53 13.24 -8.55
N ARG A 406 22.03 14.38 -9.01
CA ARG A 406 21.55 15.70 -8.60
C ARG A 406 21.01 16.44 -9.81
N ILE A 407 19.78 16.93 -9.69
CA ILE A 407 19.11 17.74 -10.71
C ILE A 407 18.73 19.07 -10.09
N VAL A 408 19.19 20.18 -10.66
CA VAL A 408 18.83 21.53 -10.24
C VAL A 408 18.02 22.20 -11.34
N SER A 409 16.85 22.73 -10.98
CA SER A 409 15.97 23.42 -11.91
C SER A 409 16.32 24.89 -12.02
N SER A 410 16.45 25.40 -13.23
CA SER A 410 16.62 26.84 -13.48
C SER A 410 15.31 27.62 -13.47
N ARG A 411 14.17 26.93 -13.29
CA ARG A 411 12.82 27.52 -13.26
C ARG A 411 11.97 26.91 -12.15
N ALA A 412 10.84 27.54 -11.84
CA ALA A 412 9.87 26.94 -10.94
C ALA A 412 9.24 25.69 -11.57
N LEU A 413 9.11 24.64 -10.78
CA LEU A 413 8.44 23.38 -11.09
C LEU A 413 7.13 23.32 -10.33
N LEU A 414 6.05 23.05 -11.03
CA LEU A 414 4.73 22.89 -10.42
C LEU A 414 4.59 21.51 -9.78
N ALA A 415 3.64 21.35 -8.88
CA ALA A 415 3.22 20.04 -8.39
C ALA A 415 2.87 19.12 -9.57
N GLY A 416 3.30 17.86 -9.52
CA GLY A 416 3.08 16.92 -10.62
C GLY A 416 4.11 15.79 -10.70
N THR A 417 3.97 14.95 -11.72
CA THR A 417 4.83 13.79 -11.98
C THR A 417 5.99 14.16 -12.89
N TYR A 418 7.20 13.77 -12.48
CA TYR A 418 8.45 14.00 -13.20
C TYR A 418 9.13 12.66 -13.46
N SER A 419 9.67 12.50 -14.67
CA SER A 419 10.41 11.31 -15.08
C SER A 419 11.76 11.70 -15.65
N PHE A 420 12.80 11.04 -15.17
CA PHE A 420 14.18 11.25 -15.54
C PHE A 420 14.77 9.97 -16.10
N PHE A 421 15.59 10.09 -17.14
CA PHE A 421 16.24 8.95 -17.77
C PHE A 421 17.74 9.15 -17.74
N PHE A 422 18.44 8.13 -17.25
CA PHE A 422 19.88 8.10 -17.08
C PHE A 422 20.46 6.93 -17.86
N HIS A 423 21.62 7.14 -18.48
CA HIS A 423 22.37 6.05 -19.08
C HIS A 423 23.40 5.55 -18.07
N CYS A 424 23.24 4.31 -17.61
CA CYS A 424 24.08 3.72 -16.59
C CYS A 424 24.80 2.46 -17.08
N THR A 425 25.93 2.14 -16.46
CA THR A 425 26.68 0.89 -16.67
C THR A 425 26.67 0.11 -15.36
N ASN A 426 26.17 -1.12 -15.41
CA ASN A 426 26.11 -2.00 -14.24
C ASN A 426 27.52 -2.36 -13.74
N PRO A 427 27.68 -2.59 -12.43
CA PRO A 427 28.93 -3.08 -11.88
C PRO A 427 29.34 -4.43 -12.52
N PRO A 428 30.63 -4.77 -12.52
CA PRO A 428 31.14 -5.99 -13.14
C PRO A 428 30.80 -7.28 -12.36
N ASN A 429 30.23 -7.16 -11.15
CA ASN A 429 29.87 -8.28 -10.29
C ASN A 429 28.37 -8.22 -9.99
N ALA A 430 27.76 -9.38 -9.74
CA ALA A 430 26.38 -9.45 -9.27
C ALA A 430 26.19 -8.72 -7.91
N VAL A 431 25.06 -8.04 -7.77
CA VAL A 431 24.67 -7.28 -6.58
C VAL A 431 23.19 -7.51 -6.33
N ALA A 432 22.80 -7.76 -5.08
CA ALA A 432 21.39 -7.85 -4.69
C ALA A 432 20.66 -6.52 -4.96
N ALA A 433 19.33 -6.58 -5.08
CA ALA A 433 18.54 -5.36 -5.21
C ALA A 433 18.72 -4.47 -3.98
N GLY A 434 19.12 -3.22 -4.22
CA GLY A 434 19.25 -2.19 -3.19
C GLY A 434 17.98 -1.37 -2.99
N SER A 435 18.14 -0.23 -2.34
CA SER A 435 17.15 0.83 -2.24
C SER A 435 17.63 2.09 -2.96
N TRP A 436 16.71 3.00 -3.26
CA TRP A 436 16.99 4.32 -3.80
C TRP A 436 16.16 5.36 -3.05
N LYS A 437 16.80 6.42 -2.53
CA LYS A 437 16.15 7.58 -1.92
C LYS A 437 15.90 8.67 -2.96
N PHE A 438 14.67 9.17 -2.98
CA PHE A 438 14.16 10.23 -3.83
C PHE A 438 13.77 11.39 -2.94
N GLY A 439 14.41 12.54 -3.10
CA GLY A 439 14.10 13.74 -2.33
C GLY A 439 14.05 15.00 -3.18
N THR A 440 13.32 15.99 -2.69
CA THR A 440 13.23 17.32 -3.29
C THR A 440 13.77 18.36 -2.32
N TYR A 441 14.52 19.34 -2.84
CA TYR A 441 15.30 20.26 -2.01
C TYR A 441 15.20 21.69 -2.53
N GLN A 442 15.21 22.66 -1.61
CA GLN A 442 15.22 24.10 -1.94
C GLN A 442 16.54 24.52 -2.59
N ASP A 443 17.65 23.90 -2.17
CA ASP A 443 18.96 24.07 -2.77
C ASP A 443 19.71 22.72 -2.82
N PRO A 444 19.50 21.91 -3.87
CA PRO A 444 20.17 20.62 -3.99
C PRO A 444 21.70 20.72 -4.07
N LEU A 445 22.27 21.90 -4.33
CA LEU A 445 23.72 22.07 -4.37
C LEU A 445 24.35 21.91 -2.99
N SER A 446 23.61 22.28 -1.94
CA SER A 446 24.00 22.20 -0.53
C SER A 446 23.70 20.85 0.13
N TYR A 447 23.24 19.84 -0.62
CA TYR A 447 23.01 18.49 -0.09
C TYR A 447 24.31 17.90 0.50
N PRO A 448 24.28 17.28 1.70
CA PRO A 448 23.10 16.82 2.45
C PRO A 448 22.42 17.83 3.39
N ASP A 449 22.97 19.03 3.56
CA ASP A 449 22.48 20.04 4.51
C ASP A 449 21.32 20.90 3.95
N ALA A 450 20.87 20.59 2.73
CA ALA A 450 19.79 21.28 2.05
C ALA A 450 18.43 21.04 2.71
N THR A 451 17.58 22.07 2.75
CA THR A 451 16.21 21.96 3.26
C THR A 451 15.33 21.17 2.30
N GLU A 452 14.69 20.12 2.83
CA GLU A 452 13.70 19.31 2.11
C GLU A 452 12.45 20.13 1.77
N VAL A 453 11.94 19.97 0.55
CA VAL A 453 10.68 20.59 0.07
C VAL A 453 9.51 19.64 0.23
N ASP A 454 9.77 18.35 0.08
CA ASP A 454 8.85 17.27 0.38
C ASP A 454 9.61 16.18 1.14
N THR A 455 8.91 15.46 2.01
CA THR A 455 9.38 14.23 2.64
C THR A 455 9.94 13.27 1.58
N PRO A 456 11.19 12.82 1.69
CA PRO A 456 11.78 11.90 0.72
C PRO A 456 11.11 10.53 0.80
N SER A 457 11.08 9.84 -0.33
CA SER A 457 10.64 8.45 -0.44
C SER A 457 11.82 7.56 -0.80
N VAL A 458 11.89 6.37 -0.23
CA VAL A 458 12.87 5.36 -0.59
C VAL A 458 12.12 4.18 -1.22
N VAL A 459 12.67 3.66 -2.31
CA VAL A 459 12.01 2.67 -3.16
C VAL A 459 12.95 1.52 -3.45
N PRO A 460 12.44 0.30 -3.71
CA PRO A 460 13.28 -0.80 -4.14
C PRO A 460 13.98 -0.45 -5.46
N GLY A 461 15.27 -0.71 -5.50
CA GLY A 461 16.07 -0.69 -6.71
C GLY A 461 15.97 -2.02 -7.46
N PHE A 462 17.02 -2.31 -8.22
CA PHE A 462 17.10 -3.54 -9.01
C PHE A 462 18.36 -4.32 -8.70
N ALA A 463 18.28 -5.64 -8.86
CA ALA A 463 19.41 -6.53 -8.72
C ALA A 463 20.24 -6.53 -10.00
N VAL A 464 21.56 -6.59 -9.82
CA VAL A 464 22.52 -6.86 -10.88
C VAL A 464 22.87 -8.33 -10.81
N GLN A 465 22.72 -9.04 -11.92
CA GLN A 465 22.86 -10.49 -11.98
C GLN A 465 23.84 -10.90 -13.07
N GLU A 466 24.51 -12.01 -12.82
CA GLU A 466 25.25 -12.69 -13.88
C GLU A 466 24.30 -13.06 -15.02
N PRO A 467 24.78 -13.09 -16.28
CA PRO A 467 23.99 -13.63 -17.37
C PRO A 467 23.53 -15.06 -17.04
N LEU A 468 22.29 -15.38 -17.42
CA LEU A 468 21.84 -16.76 -17.45
C LEU A 468 22.81 -17.59 -18.29
N GLN A 469 23.16 -18.79 -17.81
CA GLN A 469 24.08 -19.69 -18.53
C GLN A 469 23.60 -20.00 -19.94
N HIS A 470 22.28 -20.03 -20.14
CA HIS A 470 21.65 -20.13 -21.45
C HIS A 470 20.37 -19.30 -21.45
N PHE A 471 20.24 -18.39 -22.41
CA PHE A 471 19.03 -17.66 -22.74
C PHE A 471 18.99 -17.46 -24.25
N GLU A 472 17.92 -17.93 -24.87
CA GLU A 472 17.71 -17.87 -26.30
C GLU A 472 16.26 -17.46 -26.58
N ARG A 473 16.10 -16.49 -27.48
CA ARG A 473 14.81 -16.27 -28.13
C ARG A 473 14.75 -17.21 -29.32
N LEU A 474 13.77 -18.12 -29.33
CA LEU A 474 13.61 -19.01 -30.48
C LEU A 474 13.24 -18.21 -31.74
N PRO A 475 13.70 -18.65 -32.92
CA PRO A 475 13.46 -17.95 -34.18
C PRO A 475 11.97 -17.72 -34.46
N PRO A 476 11.62 -16.63 -35.19
CA PRO A 476 10.24 -16.33 -35.51
C PRO A 476 9.55 -17.39 -36.37
N GLU A 477 10.31 -18.24 -37.08
CA GLU A 477 9.77 -19.40 -37.80
C GLU A 477 9.05 -20.40 -36.90
N ILE A 478 9.36 -20.38 -35.59
CA ILE A 478 8.80 -21.24 -34.55
C ILE A 478 7.70 -20.50 -33.74
N THR A 479 7.70 -19.16 -33.74
CA THR A 479 6.75 -18.35 -32.97
C THR A 479 5.59 -17.91 -33.86
N TRP A 480 4.38 -18.41 -33.60
CA TRP A 480 3.26 -18.33 -34.55
C TRP A 480 2.66 -16.93 -34.79
N SER A 481 3.16 -15.86 -34.18
CA SER A 481 2.60 -14.51 -34.41
C SER A 481 3.49 -13.33 -33.98
N PHE A 482 4.79 -13.27 -34.27
CA PHE A 482 5.55 -12.04 -33.93
C PHE A 482 5.21 -10.86 -34.88
N ASP A 483 4.44 -9.89 -34.39
CA ASP A 483 4.21 -8.59 -35.06
C ASP A 483 4.89 -7.47 -34.26
N PRO A 484 5.96 -6.83 -34.77
CA PRO A 484 6.69 -5.79 -34.03
C PRO A 484 5.98 -4.43 -33.99
N ARG A 485 4.79 -4.29 -34.61
CA ARG A 485 4.06 -3.01 -34.63
C ARG A 485 3.38 -2.76 -33.28
N PRO A 486 3.32 -1.50 -32.79
CA PRO A 486 2.68 -1.18 -31.52
C PRO A 486 1.21 -1.64 -31.48
N LEU A 487 0.74 -2.07 -30.30
CA LEU A 487 -0.66 -2.46 -30.01
C LEU A 487 -1.14 -3.70 -30.79
N ARG A 488 -0.22 -4.52 -31.30
CA ARG A 488 -0.53 -5.77 -31.98
C ARG A 488 -0.15 -6.94 -31.09
N ASP A 489 -1.07 -7.90 -31.01
CA ASP A 489 -0.82 -9.17 -30.35
C ASP A 489 0.40 -9.84 -31.00
N SER A 490 1.46 -10.03 -30.23
CA SER A 490 2.64 -10.76 -30.66
C SER A 490 2.87 -11.98 -29.78
N SER A 491 3.53 -13.03 -30.28
CA SER A 491 3.98 -14.13 -29.41
C SER A 491 5.44 -14.43 -29.63
N THR A 492 6.14 -14.82 -28.55
CA THR A 492 7.53 -15.26 -28.60
C THR A 492 7.73 -16.44 -27.67
N ILE A 493 8.66 -17.30 -28.04
CA ILE A 493 9.14 -18.38 -27.17
C ILE A 493 10.52 -18.00 -26.66
N LEU A 494 10.68 -18.07 -25.34
CA LEU A 494 11.96 -17.88 -24.67
C LEU A 494 12.40 -19.22 -24.09
N ALA A 495 13.62 -19.63 -24.42
CA ALA A 495 14.28 -20.78 -23.83
C ALA A 495 15.38 -20.28 -22.87
N PHE A 496 15.43 -20.83 -21.66
CA PHE A 496 16.47 -20.47 -20.71
C PHE A 496 16.78 -21.58 -19.71
N THR A 497 17.99 -21.55 -19.17
CA THR A 497 18.46 -22.48 -18.14
C THR A 497 18.53 -21.73 -16.82
N LEU A 498 17.78 -22.21 -15.82
CA LEU A 498 17.88 -21.70 -14.46
C LEU A 498 19.09 -22.32 -13.75
N PRO A 499 19.83 -21.57 -12.94
CA PRO A 499 20.95 -22.11 -12.17
C PRO A 499 20.41 -23.11 -11.14
N GLY A 500 20.64 -24.41 -11.38
CA GLY A 500 20.31 -25.50 -10.47
C GLY A 500 21.57 -26.03 -9.78
N SER A 501 21.62 -25.95 -8.45
CA SER A 501 22.48 -26.81 -7.63
C SER A 501 21.78 -28.16 -7.45
N LEU A 502 22.49 -29.28 -7.61
CA LEU A 502 22.00 -30.63 -7.33
C LEU A 502 21.62 -30.86 -5.86
N ALA A 503 22.08 -30.00 -4.94
CA ALA A 503 21.49 -29.92 -3.62
C ALA A 503 20.20 -29.10 -3.75
N LEU A 504 19.05 -29.77 -3.60
CA LEU A 504 17.71 -29.18 -3.51
C LEU A 504 17.80 -27.79 -2.85
N PRO A 505 17.72 -26.68 -3.61
CA PRO A 505 17.50 -25.39 -2.99
C PRO A 505 16.17 -25.53 -2.27
N SER A 506 16.13 -25.23 -0.99
CA SER A 506 14.93 -25.33 -0.13
C SER A 506 13.85 -24.31 -0.51
N GLY A 507 13.74 -23.92 -1.78
CA GLY A 507 12.79 -22.95 -2.28
C GLY A 507 12.69 -22.90 -3.82
N PRO A 508 11.58 -22.36 -4.33
CA PRO A 508 11.34 -22.22 -5.77
C PRO A 508 12.33 -21.24 -6.41
N SER A 509 12.91 -21.61 -7.55
CA SER A 509 13.66 -20.67 -8.40
C SER A 509 12.68 -19.70 -9.06
N ARG A 510 12.95 -18.39 -8.98
CA ARG A 510 12.08 -17.34 -9.56
C ARG A 510 12.73 -16.73 -10.80
N ALA A 511 12.02 -16.73 -11.92
CA ALA A 511 12.39 -15.99 -13.12
C ALA A 511 11.53 -14.74 -13.25
N ARG A 512 12.14 -13.58 -13.50
CA ARG A 512 11.42 -12.33 -13.80
C ARG A 512 11.60 -12.01 -15.27
N LEU A 513 10.49 -12.01 -16.01
CA LEU A 513 10.46 -11.62 -17.41
C LEU A 513 10.14 -10.13 -17.52
N ARG A 514 10.93 -9.42 -18.32
CA ARG A 514 10.74 -8.00 -18.57
C ARG A 514 10.76 -7.72 -20.07
N GLY A 515 9.72 -7.04 -20.56
CA GLY A 515 9.64 -6.55 -21.91
C GLY A 515 10.22 -5.12 -22.06
N PRO A 516 10.49 -4.67 -23.30
CA PRO A 516 10.73 -3.27 -23.59
C PRO A 516 9.55 -2.38 -23.16
N GLU A 517 9.79 -1.07 -23.08
CA GLU A 517 8.78 -0.09 -22.71
C GLU A 517 7.50 -0.20 -23.57
N GLY A 518 6.34 -0.13 -22.90
CA GLY A 518 5.03 -0.25 -23.55
C GLY A 518 4.53 -1.69 -23.71
N MET A 519 5.38 -2.69 -23.54
CA MET A 519 4.99 -4.10 -23.65
C MET A 519 4.15 -4.54 -22.45
N LYS A 520 2.97 -5.13 -22.70
CA LYS A 520 2.15 -5.77 -21.67
C LYS A 520 2.10 -7.27 -21.88
N LEU A 521 2.48 -8.03 -20.85
CA LEU A 521 2.28 -9.49 -20.85
C LEU A 521 0.80 -9.78 -20.59
N LYS A 522 0.15 -10.59 -21.43
CA LYS A 522 -1.23 -11.02 -21.18
C LYS A 522 -1.26 -11.94 -19.95
N LEU A 523 -1.93 -11.50 -18.88
CA LEU A 523 -1.97 -12.19 -17.58
C LEU A 523 -2.47 -13.64 -17.65
N HIS A 524 -3.35 -13.96 -18.61
CA HIS A 524 -3.98 -15.28 -18.76
C HIS A 524 -3.01 -16.42 -19.14
N CYS A 525 -1.73 -16.14 -19.34
CA CYS A 525 -0.72 -17.15 -19.71
C CYS A 525 0.19 -17.56 -18.56
N LEU A 526 0.16 -16.85 -17.43
CA LEU A 526 0.99 -17.17 -16.27
C LEU A 526 0.34 -18.21 -15.34
N SER A 527 -1.00 -18.32 -15.35
CA SER A 527 -1.73 -19.36 -14.61
C SER A 527 -1.56 -20.78 -15.19
N GLN A 528 -0.93 -20.89 -16.36
CA GLN A 528 -0.64 -22.14 -17.06
C GLN A 528 0.85 -22.30 -17.39
N MET A 529 1.76 -21.79 -16.54
CA MET A 529 3.15 -22.25 -16.62
C MET A 529 3.20 -23.76 -16.33
N ILE A 530 3.11 -24.56 -17.39
CA ILE A 530 3.25 -26.00 -17.33
C ILE A 530 4.73 -26.30 -17.49
N VAL A 531 5.32 -26.72 -16.38
CA VAL A 531 6.68 -27.27 -16.36
C VAL A 531 6.59 -28.70 -16.85
N ASP A 532 6.69 -28.90 -18.17
CA ASP A 532 6.69 -30.25 -18.73
C ASP A 532 8.10 -30.84 -18.67
N LEU A 533 8.37 -31.60 -17.62
CA LEU A 533 9.63 -32.31 -17.40
C LEU A 533 9.86 -33.45 -18.42
N TYR A 534 8.85 -33.86 -19.20
CA TYR A 534 8.93 -35.04 -20.06
C TYR A 534 9.22 -34.72 -21.53
N TYR A 535 9.00 -33.49 -22.01
CA TYR A 535 9.15 -33.18 -23.44
C TYR A 535 10.45 -32.44 -23.83
N VAL A 536 11.21 -31.93 -22.86
CA VAL A 536 12.47 -31.20 -23.14
C VAL A 536 13.71 -32.12 -23.14
N PHE A 537 13.59 -33.35 -22.66
CA PHE A 537 14.69 -34.33 -22.67
C PHE A 537 14.26 -35.60 -23.39
N LEU A 538 14.51 -35.68 -24.68
CA LEU A 538 15.04 -36.94 -25.18
C LEU A 538 16.41 -37.12 -24.53
N LEU A 539 16.52 -38.18 -23.74
CA LEU A 539 17.78 -38.73 -23.22
C LEU A 539 18.67 -39.09 -24.40
N ASP A 540 19.36 -38.12 -24.98
CA ASP A 540 20.53 -38.39 -25.80
C ASP A 540 21.56 -37.29 -25.69
N ALA A 541 22.80 -37.70 -25.41
CA ALA A 541 23.92 -36.83 -25.05
C ALA A 541 24.57 -36.12 -26.26
N SER A 542 23.80 -35.83 -27.31
CA SER A 542 24.31 -35.12 -28.49
C SER A 542 23.22 -34.30 -29.16
N LEU A 543 23.03 -33.06 -28.69
CA LEU A 543 22.34 -32.02 -29.47
C LEU A 543 23.24 -30.78 -29.58
N SER A 544 24.40 -31.00 -30.19
CA SER A 544 25.03 -29.98 -31.01
C SER A 544 24.46 -30.12 -32.43
N GLY A 545 23.61 -29.17 -32.84
CA GLY A 545 23.22 -28.99 -34.24
C GLY A 545 21.72 -29.10 -34.51
N ASN A 546 21.14 -27.97 -34.93
CA ASN A 546 19.86 -27.82 -35.61
C ASN A 546 18.55 -27.97 -34.81
N TYR A 547 18.06 -26.84 -34.31
CA TYR A 547 16.66 -26.58 -33.96
C TYR A 547 15.73 -26.42 -35.19
N SER A 548 16.00 -27.09 -36.31
CA SER A 548 15.26 -26.85 -37.57
C SER A 548 13.94 -27.62 -37.70
N GLN A 549 13.60 -28.52 -36.78
CA GLN A 549 12.35 -29.27 -36.83
C GLN A 549 11.79 -29.49 -35.42
N LEU A 550 10.83 -28.65 -35.03
CA LEU A 550 9.89 -29.01 -33.97
C LEU A 550 8.93 -30.09 -34.49
N PRO A 551 8.43 -30.98 -33.63
CA PRO A 551 7.41 -31.96 -34.03
C PRO A 551 6.18 -31.23 -34.60
N ASP A 552 5.55 -31.86 -35.58
CA ASP A 552 4.44 -31.30 -36.37
C ASP A 552 3.23 -31.00 -35.45
N LEU A 553 3.10 -29.74 -35.04
CA LEU A 553 2.06 -29.24 -34.14
C LEU A 553 0.87 -28.72 -34.96
N GLN A 554 0.18 -29.61 -35.67
CA GLN A 554 -1.04 -29.27 -36.40
C GLN A 554 -2.30 -29.64 -35.59
N ALA A 555 -2.72 -28.77 -34.67
CA ALA A 555 -4.14 -28.60 -34.34
C ALA A 555 -4.37 -27.27 -33.58
N PRO A 556 -5.41 -26.50 -33.92
CA PRO A 556 -5.81 -25.33 -33.14
C PRO A 556 -6.54 -25.82 -31.88
N TYR A 557 -6.58 -24.98 -30.85
CA TYR A 557 -7.20 -25.19 -29.53
C TYR A 557 -6.29 -25.75 -28.42
N CYS A 558 -6.04 -24.89 -27.44
CA CYS A 558 -5.57 -25.26 -26.10
C CYS A 558 -6.33 -26.48 -25.56
N ARG A 559 -5.64 -27.62 -25.38
CA ARG A 559 -5.94 -28.70 -24.42
C ARG A 559 -4.74 -29.67 -24.33
N PHE A 560 -4.16 -29.80 -23.14
CA PHE A 560 -3.14 -30.82 -22.80
C PHE A 560 -3.79 -32.19 -22.52
N CYS A 561 -3.14 -33.32 -22.87
CA CYS A 561 -3.26 -34.68 -22.26
C CYS A 561 -2.29 -35.79 -22.83
N ARG A 562 -1.56 -36.50 -21.93
CA ARG A 562 -1.04 -37.93 -21.84
C ARG A 562 -0.37 -38.65 -23.07
N SER A 563 0.61 -39.59 -22.96
CA SER A 563 0.84 -40.74 -22.04
C SER A 563 2.27 -41.40 -22.05
N THR A 564 2.63 -42.06 -20.92
CA THR A 564 3.46 -43.28 -20.64
C THR A 564 4.87 -43.54 -21.23
N GLY A 565 5.88 -43.79 -20.36
CA GLY A 565 7.14 -44.51 -20.67
C GLY A 565 8.23 -44.40 -19.58
N SER A 566 9.09 -45.41 -19.40
CA SER A 566 9.91 -45.71 -18.19
C SER A 566 11.38 -45.22 -18.15
N VAL A 567 11.96 -45.33 -16.95
CA VAL A 567 13.24 -44.88 -16.34
C VAL A 567 14.58 -45.26 -17.03
N HIS A 568 15.56 -44.34 -17.04
CA HIS A 568 16.93 -44.55 -16.51
C HIS A 568 17.75 -43.24 -16.32
N GLU A 569 18.57 -43.18 -15.27
CA GLU A 569 19.35 -42.03 -14.77
C GLU A 569 20.65 -41.76 -15.56
N ARG A 570 20.98 -40.47 -15.78
CA ARG A 570 22.28 -39.82 -15.44
C ARG A 570 22.33 -38.33 -15.86
N SER A 571 22.95 -37.52 -14.98
CA SER A 571 23.37 -36.10 -15.03
C SER A 571 22.53 -35.10 -15.83
N HIS A 572 21.88 -34.15 -15.14
CA HIS A 572 20.94 -33.21 -15.75
C HIS A 572 21.20 -31.74 -15.41
N SER A 573 21.09 -30.89 -16.43
CA SER A 573 20.85 -29.45 -16.37
C SER A 573 19.41 -29.18 -16.84
N LEU A 574 18.58 -28.50 -16.05
CA LEU A 574 17.16 -28.26 -16.36
C LEU A 574 16.96 -27.11 -17.35
N HIS A 575 16.34 -27.40 -18.49
CA HIS A 575 16.04 -26.44 -19.56
C HIS A 575 14.55 -26.08 -19.53
N TRP A 576 14.21 -24.80 -19.71
CA TRP A 576 12.85 -24.27 -19.61
C TRP A 576 12.43 -23.61 -20.93
N VAL A 577 11.19 -23.81 -21.36
CA VAL A 577 10.60 -23.17 -22.55
C VAL A 577 9.31 -22.47 -22.13
N VAL A 578 9.22 -21.15 -22.34
CA VAL A 578 8.05 -20.35 -21.99
C VAL A 578 7.45 -19.72 -23.24
N LEU A 579 6.17 -19.98 -23.48
CA LEU A 579 5.38 -19.42 -24.58
C LEU A 579 4.64 -18.18 -24.09
N LEU A 580 4.96 -17.01 -24.64
CA LEU A 580 4.44 -15.72 -24.18
C LEU A 580 3.66 -15.03 -25.29
N PRO A 581 2.33 -14.88 -25.16
CA PRO A 581 1.59 -13.89 -25.92
C PRO A 581 1.73 -12.50 -25.26
N MET A 582 1.86 -11.50 -26.10
CA MET A 582 2.29 -10.13 -25.82
C MET A 582 1.33 -9.17 -26.54
N LEU A 583 1.16 -7.96 -26.01
CA LEU A 583 0.35 -6.86 -26.55
C LEU A 583 1.18 -5.60 -26.72
#